data_AF-A0A2P6N703-F1
#
_entry.id   AF-A0A2P6N703-F1
#
_cell.length_a   1.000
_cell.length_b   1.000
_cell.length_c   1.000
_cell.angle_alpha   90.00
_cell.angle_beta   90.00
_cell.angle_gamma   90.00
#
_symmetry.space_group_name_H-M   'P 1'
#
loop_
_entity.id
_entity.type
_entity.pdbx_description
1 polymer ?
#
loop_
_entity_poly.entity_id
_entity_poly.type
_entity_poly.pdbx_seq_one_letter_code
_entity_poly.pdbx_strand_id
1 'polypeptide(L)' 'MKNLASRLKNHLTSQFHSGMSLMNYGVLWNLDHTIPVSFAKDNLKALCHYSNIQPMLVAENSSKCADLGLPKGM' A
#
# COMPACT_ATOMS: atom_id res chain seq x y z
N MET A 1 -16.69 7.95 -17.15
CA MET A 1 -15.40 8.25 -16.51
C MET A 1 -15.35 7.59 -15.13
N LYS A 2 -14.45 6.64 -14.90
CA LYS A 2 -14.22 6.06 -13.56
C LYS A 2 -13.36 7.05 -12.76
N ASN A 3 -13.90 7.62 -11.67
CA ASN A 3 -13.20 8.62 -10.85
C ASN A 3 -12.03 7.98 -10.05
N LEU A 4 -11.11 8.80 -9.51
CA LEU A 4 -9.90 8.32 -8.82
C LEU A 4 -10.20 7.30 -7.71
N ALA A 5 -11.26 7.52 -6.94
CA ALA A 5 -11.69 6.61 -5.88
C ALA A 5 -11.98 5.19 -6.42
N SER A 6 -12.62 5.08 -7.59
CA SER A 6 -12.86 3.79 -8.22
C SER A 6 -11.60 3.09 -8.72
N ARG A 7 -10.56 3.84 -9.15
CA ARG A 7 -9.26 3.27 -9.56
C ARG A 7 -8.52 2.69 -8.36
N LEU A 8 -8.42 3.45 -7.26
CA LEU A 8 -7.79 2.99 -6.03
C LEU A 8 -8.51 1.76 -5.47
N LYS A 9 -9.84 1.79 -5.41
CA LYS A 9 -10.64 0.65 -4.93
C LYS A 9 -10.34 -0.61 -5.74
N ASN A 10 -10.42 -0.53 -7.07
CA ASN A 10 -10.17 -1.69 -7.94
C ASN A 10 -8.74 -2.23 -7.79
N HIS A 11 -7.75 -1.33 -7.74
CA HIS A 11 -6.33 -1.65 -7.55
C HIS A 11 -6.07 -2.37 -6.21
N LEU A 12 -6.67 -1.90 -5.12
CA LEU A 12 -6.55 -2.54 -3.82
C LEU A 12 -7.24 -3.92 -3.82
N THR A 13 -8.48 -3.99 -4.29
CA THR A 13 -9.25 -5.24 -4.26
C THR A 13 -8.64 -6.33 -5.15
N SER A 14 -7.94 -5.96 -6.23
CA SER A 14 -7.25 -6.93 -7.08
C SER A 14 -6.00 -7.53 -6.44
N GLN A 15 -5.51 -6.94 -5.35
CA GLN A 15 -4.33 -7.40 -4.61
C GLN A 15 -4.69 -8.10 -3.29
N PHE A 16 -5.98 -8.20 -2.94
CA PHE A 16 -6.40 -8.85 -1.70
C PHE A 16 -6.05 -10.33 -1.69
N HIS A 17 -5.48 -10.77 -0.57
CA HIS A 17 -5.16 -12.16 -0.28
C HIS A 17 -5.46 -12.44 1.20
N SER A 18 -5.30 -13.69 1.64
CA SER A 18 -5.40 -14.06 3.07
C SER A 18 -6.70 -13.62 3.76
N GLY A 19 -7.83 -13.60 3.04
CA GLY A 19 -9.13 -13.19 3.59
C GLY A 19 -9.33 -11.67 3.71
N MET A 20 -8.46 -10.85 3.11
CA MET A 20 -8.66 -9.40 3.01
C MET A 20 -9.98 -9.06 2.32
N SER A 21 -10.66 -8.07 2.86
CA SER A 21 -11.86 -7.48 2.29
C SER A 21 -11.93 -6.01 2.66
N LEU A 22 -12.77 -5.24 1.97
CA LEU A 22 -12.99 -3.84 2.36
C LEU A 22 -13.56 -3.71 3.78
N MET A 23 -14.22 -4.75 4.29
CA MET A 23 -14.88 -4.76 5.60
C MET A 23 -13.90 -4.94 6.76
N ASN A 24 -12.70 -5.49 6.51
CA ASN A 24 -11.69 -5.74 7.55
C ASN A 24 -10.46 -4.82 7.44
N TYR A 25 -10.62 -3.68 6.75
CA TYR A 25 -9.65 -2.58 6.78
C TYR A 25 -9.41 -2.09 8.21
N GLY A 26 -8.16 -1.88 8.59
CA GLY A 26 -7.76 -1.48 9.94
C GLY A 26 -7.73 -2.63 10.97
N VAL A 27 -8.30 -3.79 10.63
CA VAL A 27 -8.33 -4.98 11.50
C VAL A 27 -7.37 -6.04 10.98
N LEU A 28 -7.53 -6.47 9.72
CA LEU A 28 -6.69 -7.49 9.10
C LEU A 28 -5.56 -6.87 8.28
N TRP A 29 -5.84 -5.77 7.58
CA TRP A 29 -4.89 -5.12 6.67
C TRP A 29 -4.99 -3.59 6.71
N ASN A 30 -3.91 -2.92 6.31
CA ASN A 30 -3.78 -1.48 6.19
C ASN A 30 -3.28 -1.09 4.79
N LEU A 31 -3.41 0.21 4.46
CA LEU A 31 -2.75 0.77 3.29
C LEU A 31 -1.25 0.92 3.56
N ASP A 32 -0.45 0.32 2.69
CA ASP A 32 1.00 0.47 2.69
C ASP A 32 1.43 1.22 1.43
N HIS A 33 2.47 2.05 1.57
CA HIS A 33 3.18 2.61 0.42
C HIS A 33 4.35 1.69 0.08
N THR A 34 4.33 1.07 -1.10
CA THR A 34 5.42 0.17 -1.54
C THR A 34 6.76 0.91 -1.48
N ILE A 35 6.82 2.13 -2.00
CA ILE A 35 7.91 3.09 -1.79
C ILE A 35 7.46 4.09 -0.71
N PRO A 36 8.13 4.14 0.45
CA PRO A 36 7.79 5.06 1.53
C PRO A 36 7.76 6.51 1.05
N VAL A 37 6.75 7.25 1.49
CA VAL A 37 6.61 8.67 1.17
C VAL A 37 7.82 9.50 1.62
N SER A 38 8.49 9.08 2.70
CA SER A 38 9.73 9.70 3.19
C SER A 38 10.89 9.70 2.18
N PHE A 39 10.80 8.93 1.09
CA PHE A 39 11.81 8.89 0.03
C PHE A 39 11.56 9.97 -1.04
N ALA A 40 10.43 10.68 -0.99
CA ALA A 40 10.17 11.80 -1.89
C ALA A 40 11.19 12.92 -1.63
N LYS A 41 11.91 13.33 -2.68
CA LYS A 41 12.72 14.55 -2.67
C LYS A 41 11.87 15.76 -3.06
N ASP A 42 11.42 15.79 -4.32
CA ASP A 42 10.71 16.95 -4.87
C ASP A 42 9.30 16.62 -5.39
N ASN A 43 8.97 15.34 -5.59
CA ASN A 43 7.72 14.91 -6.20
C ASN A 43 6.91 13.96 -5.31
N LEU A 44 6.37 14.50 -4.23
CA LEU A 44 5.47 13.80 -3.31
C LEU A 44 4.26 13.19 -4.03
N LYS A 45 3.71 13.92 -5.02
CA LYS A 45 2.52 13.48 -5.77
C LYS A 45 2.72 12.15 -6.50
N ALA A 46 3.94 11.89 -6.99
CA ALA A 46 4.25 10.61 -7.62
C ALA A 46 4.15 9.44 -6.63
N LEU A 47 4.63 9.62 -5.39
CA LEU A 47 4.56 8.57 -4.36
C LEU A 47 3.14 8.40 -3.78
N CYS A 48 2.29 9.43 -3.86
CA CYS A 48 0.88 9.33 -3.49
C CYS A 48 -0.03 8.75 -4.61
N HIS A 49 0.53 8.38 -5.77
CA HIS A 49 -0.25 7.76 -6.83
C HIS A 49 -0.74 6.37 -6.41
N TYR A 50 -1.97 5.99 -6.76
CA TYR A 50 -2.59 4.75 -6.29
C TYR A 50 -1.78 3.48 -6.63
N SER A 51 -0.95 3.52 -7.69
CA SER A 51 -0.10 2.38 -8.06
C SER A 51 1.05 2.13 -7.08
N ASN A 52 1.39 3.09 -6.22
CA ASN A 52 2.35 2.93 -5.13
C ASN A 52 1.69 2.48 -3.81
N ILE A 53 0.37 2.24 -3.83
CA ILE A 53 -0.39 1.79 -2.66
C ILE A 53 -0.73 0.32 -2.81
N GLN A 54 -0.51 -0.45 -1.75
CA GLN A 54 -0.88 -1.87 -1.68
C GLN A 54 -1.61 -2.18 -0.37
N PRO A 55 -2.48 -3.21 -0.35
CA PRO A 55 -2.95 -3.77 0.90
C PRO A 55 -1.83 -4.59 1.55
N MET A 56 -1.64 -4.45 2.86
CA MET A 56 -0.65 -5.23 3.61
C MET A 56 -1.24 -5.63 4.96
N LEU A 57 -0.94 -6.83 5.47
CA LEU A 57 -1.45 -7.22 6.79
C LEU A 57 -0.97 -6.23 7.86
N VAL A 58 -1.80 -5.97 8.86
CA VAL A 58 -1.48 -4.99 9.92
C VAL A 58 -0.15 -5.33 10.60
N ALA A 59 0.08 -6.62 10.88
CA ALA A 59 1.32 -7.10 11.50
C ALA A 59 2.55 -6.82 10.61
N GLU A 60 2.46 -7.16 9.32
CA GLU A 60 3.55 -6.97 8.36
C GLU A 60 3.87 -5.49 8.14
N ASN A 61 2.84 -4.66 7.98
CA ASN A 61 3.00 -3.21 7.81
C ASN A 61 3.66 -2.57 9.04
N SER A 62 3.33 -3.04 10.24
CA SER A 62 3.94 -2.58 11.49
C SER A 62 5.42 -2.96 11.58
N SER A 63 5.81 -4.11 11.03
CA SER A 63 7.21 -4.54 10.97
C SER A 63 8.00 -3.88 9.85
N LYS A 64 7.36 -3.53 8.73
CA LYS A 64 8.01 -2.92 7.54
C LYS A 64 8.54 -1.52 7.79
N CYS A 65 7.82 -0.69 8.56
CA CYS A 65 8.18 0.72 8.75
C CYS A 65 8.41 1.44 7.40
N ALA A 66 9.51 2.18 7.25
CA ALA A 66 9.93 2.81 5.99
C ALA A 66 10.98 1.97 5.22
N ASP A 67 10.99 0.65 5.42
CA ASP A 67 11.83 -0.27 4.64
C ASP A 67 11.14 -0.59 3.30
N LEU A 68 11.95 -0.85 2.26
CA LEU A 68 11.47 -1.35 0.97
C LEU A 68 11.18 -2.86 1.02
N GLY A 69 11.50 -3.53 2.13
CA GLY A 69 11.31 -4.97 2.28
C GLY A 69 12.25 -5.78 1.37
N LEU A 70 13.34 -5.17 0.91
CA LEU A 70 14.34 -5.84 0.10
C LEU A 70 15.13 -6.84 0.97
N PRO A 71 15.55 -7.99 0.40
CA PRO A 71 16.45 -8.90 1.10
C PRO A 71 17.68 -8.14 1.58
N LYS A 72 17.96 -8.19 2.89
CA LYS A 72 19.17 -7.58 3.44
C LYS A 72 20.37 -8.47 3.08
N GLY A 73 21.13 -8.08 2.07
CA GLY A 73 22.40 -8.72 1.69
C GLY A 73 22.41 -9.44 0.33
N MET A 74 22.13 -8.73 -0.76
CA MET A 74 22.71 -9.05 -2.07
C MET A 74 23.92 -8.17 -2.31
#